data_AF-G5RRT1-F1
#
_entry.id   AF-G5RRT1-F1
#
_cell.length_a   1.000
_cell.length_b   1.000
_cell.length_c   1.000
_cell.angle_alpha   90.00
_cell.angle_beta   90.00
_cell.angle_gamma   90.00
#
_symmetry.space_group_name_H-M   'P 1'
#
loop_
_entity.id
_entity.type
_entity.pdbx_description
1 polymer ?
#
loop_
_entity_poly.entity_id
_entity_poly.type
_entity_poly.pdbx_seq_one_letter_code
_entity_poly.pdbx_strand_id
1 'polypeptide(L)'
;GGYKALRQTAIQATWQLAQKPILLIGGCTGSGKTQLVRQQPNGVDLEGLARHRGSSFGRTLKPQLSQASFENKLAVELLKINARQTLKRWVLEDEGRTIGANHLPECLRERMAQAPIAVVEDPFALRLERLREEYFIRMHHDFTHAYGDEAGWQAYSEYLHHGLFAIRRRLGLQRFAELTDTLDRALAEQLSSGSTGGHMAWLVPLLNEYYDPMYRYQLEKKAANIVFRGTWQDVANWLKAQ
;
A
#
# COMPACT_ATOMS: atom_id res chain seq x y z
N GLY A 1 13.41 30.80 12.97
CA GLY A 1 13.42 29.69 13.95
C GLY A 1 13.86 28.39 13.29
N GLY A 2 14.52 27.50 14.03
CA GLY A 2 15.19 26.30 13.50
C GLY A 2 14.27 25.32 12.77
N TYR A 3 13.03 25.12 13.22
CA TYR A 3 12.07 24.21 12.55
C TYR A 3 11.72 24.65 11.12
N LYS A 4 11.57 25.96 10.88
CA LYS A 4 11.28 26.49 9.54
C LYS A 4 12.46 26.24 8.59
N ALA A 5 13.69 26.42 9.07
CA ALA A 5 14.89 26.14 8.30
C ALA A 5 14.99 24.63 7.96
N LEU A 6 14.80 23.76 8.95
CA LEU A 6 14.81 22.31 8.76
C LEU A 6 13.76 21.85 7.74
N ARG A 7 12.53 22.39 7.81
CA ARG A 7 11.47 22.07 6.85
C ARG A 7 11.85 22.49 5.43
N GLN A 8 12.42 23.68 5.26
CA GLN A 8 12.88 24.15 3.94
C GLN A 8 14.01 23.26 3.40
N THR A 9 14.96 22.88 4.25
CA THR A 9 16.02 21.94 3.86
C THR A 9 15.45 20.58 3.44
N ALA A 10 14.46 20.04 4.15
CA ALA A 10 13.81 18.78 3.79
C ALA A 10 13.09 18.84 2.43
N ILE A 11 12.38 19.95 2.17
CA ILE A 11 11.72 20.19 0.88
C ILE A 11 12.75 20.28 -0.26
N GLN A 12 13.81 21.06 -0.07
CA GLN A 12 14.88 21.22 -1.07
C GLN A 12 15.61 19.91 -1.35
N ALA A 13 15.95 19.15 -0.31
CA ALA A 13 16.57 17.84 -0.45
C ALA A 13 15.68 16.87 -1.24
N THR A 14 14.37 16.83 -0.92
CA THR A 14 13.40 16.00 -1.64
C THR A 14 13.32 16.42 -3.11
N TRP A 15 13.24 17.71 -3.40
CA TRP A 15 13.19 18.23 -4.77
C TRP A 15 14.43 17.87 -5.59
N GLN A 16 15.63 17.99 -5.00
CA GLN A 16 16.89 17.61 -5.66
C GLN A 16 16.96 16.10 -5.90
N LEU A 17 16.63 15.29 -4.89
CA LEU A 17 16.75 13.84 -4.98
C LEU A 17 15.68 13.21 -5.88
N ALA A 18 14.50 13.83 -6.00
CA ALA A 18 13.47 13.42 -6.95
C ALA A 18 13.91 13.51 -8.42
N GLN A 19 14.97 14.27 -8.74
CA GLN A 19 15.49 14.37 -10.11
C GLN A 19 16.14 13.07 -10.60
N LYS A 20 16.59 12.19 -9.69
CA LYS A 20 17.11 10.88 -10.08
C LYS A 20 16.05 10.08 -10.85
N PRO A 21 16.48 9.22 -11.80
CA PRO A 21 15.62 8.21 -12.39
C PRO A 21 14.79 7.46 -11.34
N ILE A 22 13.53 7.17 -11.66
CA ILE A 22 12.62 6.39 -10.82
C ILE A 22 12.22 5.14 -11.61
N LEU A 23 12.04 4.03 -10.91
CA LEU A 23 11.37 2.84 -11.39
C LEU A 23 10.26 2.49 -10.42
N LEU A 24 9.06 2.26 -10.94
CA LEU A 24 7.90 1.95 -10.13
C LEU A 24 7.62 0.46 -10.14
N ILE A 25 7.22 -0.06 -8.98
CA ILE A 25 6.68 -1.41 -8.82
C ILE A 25 5.16 -1.31 -8.80
N GLY A 26 4.53 -1.79 -9.88
CA GLY A 26 3.09 -1.89 -10.04
C GLY A 26 2.57 -3.29 -9.71
N GLY A 27 1.25 -3.41 -9.58
CA GLY A 27 0.50 -4.65 -9.43
C GLY A 27 -0.79 -4.45 -8.63
N CYS A 28 -1.76 -5.33 -8.84
CA CYS A 28 -3.04 -5.31 -8.13
C CYS A 28 -2.86 -5.42 -6.60
N THR A 29 -3.94 -5.17 -5.85
CA THR A 29 -3.98 -5.42 -4.40
C THR A 29 -3.59 -6.88 -4.09
N GLY A 30 -2.75 -7.07 -3.07
CA GLY A 30 -2.19 -8.38 -2.71
C GLY A 30 -0.97 -8.83 -3.53
N SER A 31 -0.45 -8.02 -4.45
CA SER A 31 0.70 -8.41 -5.29
C SER A 31 2.07 -8.28 -4.61
N GLY A 32 2.15 -7.87 -3.34
CA GLY A 32 3.43 -7.84 -2.61
C GLY A 32 4.42 -6.75 -3.04
N LYS A 33 3.95 -5.64 -3.63
CA LYS A 33 4.79 -4.51 -4.11
C LYS A 33 5.74 -3.97 -3.03
N THR A 34 5.21 -3.66 -1.85
CA THR A 34 5.94 -3.08 -0.72
C THR A 34 7.09 -4.00 -0.27
N GLN A 35 6.91 -5.32 -0.37
CA GLN A 35 7.97 -6.28 -0.06
C GLN A 35 9.11 -6.22 -1.09
N LEU A 36 8.80 -6.10 -2.39
CA LEU A 36 9.82 -5.93 -3.44
C LEU A 36 10.60 -4.64 -3.24
N VAL A 37 9.90 -3.53 -2.98
CA VAL A 37 10.53 -2.22 -2.74
C VAL A 37 11.49 -2.30 -1.57
N ARG A 38 11.07 -2.85 -0.42
CA ARG A 38 11.93 -2.99 0.77
C ARG A 38 13.14 -3.90 0.57
N GLN A 39 13.09 -4.84 -0.36
CA GLN A 39 14.24 -5.69 -0.68
C GLN A 39 15.29 -4.99 -1.54
N GLN A 40 14.93 -3.86 -2.17
CA GLN A 40 15.90 -3.12 -2.97
C GLN A 40 16.77 -2.23 -2.09
N PRO A 41 18.08 -2.18 -2.34
CA PRO A 41 18.97 -1.26 -1.63
C PRO A 41 18.52 0.19 -1.82
N ASN A 42 18.07 0.55 -3.01
CA ASN A 42 17.57 1.87 -3.40
C ASN A 42 16.04 2.01 -3.32
N GLY A 43 15.38 1.12 -2.58
CA GLY A 43 13.94 1.12 -2.39
C GLY A 43 13.49 2.16 -1.37
N VAL A 44 12.40 2.87 -1.66
CA VAL A 44 11.77 3.80 -0.71
C VAL A 44 10.32 3.38 -0.50
N ASP A 45 10.04 2.85 0.68
CA ASP A 45 8.72 2.37 1.09
C ASP A 45 7.79 3.54 1.46
N LEU A 46 7.06 4.05 0.47
CA LEU A 46 6.20 5.23 0.63
C LEU A 46 5.03 4.95 1.58
N GLU A 47 4.44 3.75 1.50
CA GLU A 47 3.35 3.31 2.37
C GLU A 47 3.78 3.22 3.84
N GLY A 48 4.95 2.64 4.11
CA GLY A 48 5.54 2.53 5.43
C GLY A 48 5.92 3.89 6.02
N LEU A 49 6.42 4.81 5.19
CA LEU A 49 6.67 6.20 5.59
C LEU A 49 5.37 6.93 5.96
N ALA A 50 4.29 6.72 5.20
CA ALA A 50 2.97 7.25 5.50
C ALA A 50 2.29 6.55 6.69
N ARG A 51 2.73 5.33 7.04
CA ARG A 51 2.02 4.40 7.94
C ARG A 51 0.62 4.05 7.43
N HIS A 52 0.50 3.87 6.12
CA HIS A 52 -0.76 3.59 5.47
C HIS A 52 -0.55 2.81 4.16
N ARG A 53 -1.34 1.75 3.93
CA ARG A 53 -1.20 0.83 2.78
C ARG A 53 -2.00 1.21 1.54
N GLY A 54 -2.00 2.49 1.17
CA GLY A 54 -2.57 2.97 -0.11
C GLY A 54 -4.06 2.67 -0.41
N SER A 55 -4.81 2.04 0.49
CA SER A 55 -6.14 1.46 0.25
C SER A 55 -7.13 1.85 1.33
N SER A 56 -8.43 1.58 1.13
CA SER A 56 -9.44 1.87 2.16
C SER A 56 -9.26 1.04 3.44
N PHE A 57 -8.65 -0.14 3.34
CA PHE A 57 -8.20 -0.95 4.48
C PHE A 57 -6.76 -0.59 4.89
N GLY A 58 -6.22 0.53 4.41
CA GLY A 58 -4.81 0.89 4.57
C GLY A 58 -4.42 1.40 5.95
N ARG A 59 -5.38 1.62 6.86
CA ARG A 59 -5.09 2.01 8.25
C ARG A 59 -4.24 0.94 8.93
N THR A 60 -3.36 1.39 9.82
CA THR A 60 -2.55 0.51 10.68
C THR A 60 -2.81 0.86 12.13
N LEU A 61 -2.36 0.02 13.08
CA LEU A 61 -2.42 0.35 14.50
C LEU A 61 -1.67 1.64 14.84
N LYS A 62 -0.64 1.99 14.05
CA LYS A 62 0.07 3.25 14.23
C LYS A 62 -0.69 4.36 13.51
N PRO A 63 -0.95 5.49 14.18
CA PRO A 63 -1.61 6.60 13.53
C PRO A 63 -0.76 7.08 12.35
N GLN A 64 -1.46 7.36 11.26
CA GLN A 64 -0.90 7.99 10.08
C GLN A 64 -0.21 9.31 10.47
N LEU A 65 0.92 9.59 9.83
CA LEU A 65 1.68 10.80 10.13
C LEU A 65 0.97 12.05 9.61
N SER A 66 1.17 13.18 10.31
CA SER A 66 0.84 14.48 9.74
C SER A 66 1.58 14.66 8.41
N GLN A 67 1.03 15.48 7.50
CA GLN A 67 1.67 15.78 6.21
C GLN A 67 3.12 16.24 6.40
N ALA A 68 3.35 17.13 7.37
CA ALA A 68 4.67 17.64 7.67
C ALA A 68 5.66 16.56 8.14
N SER A 69 5.20 15.64 8.99
CA SER A 69 6.02 14.54 9.51
C SER A 69 6.31 13.50 8.43
N PHE A 70 5.35 13.23 7.53
CA PHE A 70 5.55 12.36 6.37
C PHE A 70 6.63 12.93 5.44
N GLU A 71 6.50 14.18 5.01
CA GLU A 71 7.47 14.86 4.12
C GLU A 71 8.88 14.90 4.73
N ASN A 72 8.99 15.23 6.01
CA ASN A 72 10.28 15.26 6.69
C ASN A 72 10.92 13.86 6.74
N LYS A 73 10.13 12.81 7.01
CA LYS A 73 10.67 11.44 7.01
C LYS A 73 11.06 10.97 5.62
N LEU A 74 10.28 11.29 4.60
CA LEU A 74 10.62 11.00 3.21
C LEU A 74 11.96 11.66 2.83
N ALA A 75 12.15 12.93 3.15
CA ALA A 75 13.41 13.63 2.89
C ALA A 75 14.61 12.94 3.58
N VAL A 76 14.44 12.57 4.85
CA VAL A 76 15.47 11.86 5.62
C VAL A 76 15.78 10.50 5.02
N GLU A 77 14.77 9.74 4.60
CA GLU A 77 14.95 8.42 4.01
C GLU A 77 15.70 8.51 2.68
N LEU A 78 15.28 9.43 1.79
CA LEU A 78 15.98 9.71 0.53
C LEU A 78 17.44 10.10 0.76
N LEU A 79 17.71 10.99 1.72
CA LEU A 79 19.07 11.41 2.06
C LEU A 79 19.93 10.24 2.57
N LYS A 80 19.37 9.41 3.46
CA LYS A 80 20.08 8.24 4.02
C LYS A 80 20.43 7.22 2.94
N ILE A 81 19.48 6.88 2.08
CA ILE A 81 19.73 5.92 1.00
C ILE A 81 20.72 6.51 0.00
N ASN A 82 20.56 7.79 -0.38
CA ASN A 82 21.47 8.47 -1.30
C ASN A 82 22.92 8.52 -0.77
N ALA A 83 23.10 8.75 0.52
CA ALA A 83 24.43 8.81 1.13
C ALA A 83 25.13 7.44 1.15
N ARG A 84 24.38 6.34 1.15
CA ARG A 84 24.91 4.98 1.24
C ARG A 84 25.26 4.38 -0.12
N GLN A 85 24.85 4.99 -1.24
CA GLN A 85 24.80 4.30 -2.52
C GLN A 85 25.30 5.14 -3.69
N THR A 86 26.04 4.48 -4.56
CA THR A 86 26.41 4.97 -5.90
C THR A 86 25.29 4.80 -6.91
N LEU A 87 24.24 4.03 -6.57
CA LEU A 87 23.09 3.77 -7.44
C LEU A 87 22.35 5.07 -7.78
N LYS A 88 22.03 5.21 -9.07
CA LYS A 88 21.51 6.45 -9.66
C LYS A 88 19.99 6.48 -9.81
N ARG A 89 19.25 5.55 -9.19
CA ARG A 89 17.81 5.38 -9.39
C ARG A 89 17.08 5.08 -8.08
N TRP A 90 15.82 5.48 -7.97
CA TRP A 90 14.89 5.06 -6.91
C TRP A 90 13.98 3.93 -7.35
N VAL A 91 13.67 3.00 -6.45
CA VAL A 91 12.59 2.01 -6.63
C VAL A 91 11.46 2.33 -5.66
N LEU A 92 10.26 2.59 -6.17
CA LEU A 92 9.10 3.03 -5.38
C LEU A 92 7.87 2.18 -5.68
N GLU A 93 6.88 2.17 -4.79
CA GLU A 93 5.53 1.70 -5.11
C GLU A 93 4.85 2.64 -6.15
N ASP A 94 4.07 2.08 -7.08
CA ASP A 94 3.23 2.87 -8.02
C ASP A 94 2.00 3.49 -7.33
N GLU A 95 2.25 4.34 -6.34
CA GLU A 95 1.20 5.03 -5.59
C GLU A 95 0.59 6.20 -6.38
N GLY A 96 -0.69 6.47 -6.09
CA GLY A 96 -1.41 7.59 -6.65
C GLY A 96 -0.95 8.94 -6.07
N ARG A 97 -1.82 9.96 -6.19
CA ARG A 97 -1.54 11.30 -5.64
C ARG A 97 -1.42 11.30 -4.10
N THR A 98 -2.07 10.34 -3.46
CA THR A 98 -2.26 10.29 -2.01
C THR A 98 -2.04 8.88 -1.49
N ILE A 99 -1.47 8.78 -0.30
CA ILE A 99 -1.38 7.55 0.49
C ILE A 99 -2.17 7.81 1.78
N GLY A 100 -3.40 7.31 1.85
CA GLY A 100 -4.33 7.71 2.92
C GLY A 100 -4.56 9.22 2.92
N ALA A 101 -4.29 9.89 4.05
CA ALA A 101 -4.40 11.35 4.16
C ALA A 101 -3.15 12.12 3.68
N ASN A 102 -2.02 11.45 3.43
CA ASN A 102 -0.79 12.11 3.00
C ASN A 102 -0.78 12.33 1.48
N HIS A 103 -0.35 13.52 1.05
CA HIS A 103 -0.10 13.83 -0.35
C HIS A 103 1.37 13.58 -0.67
N LEU A 104 1.65 12.96 -1.82
CA LEU A 104 3.03 12.88 -2.30
C LEU A 104 3.54 14.27 -2.68
N PRO A 105 4.82 14.60 -2.40
CA PRO A 105 5.41 15.84 -2.89
C PRO A 105 5.27 15.95 -4.41
N GLU A 106 4.89 17.13 -4.88
CA GLU A 106 4.59 17.35 -6.30
C GLU A 106 5.77 16.98 -7.21
N CYS A 107 6.99 17.36 -6.82
CA CYS A 107 8.20 17.00 -7.56
C CYS A 107 8.39 15.49 -7.71
N LEU A 108 7.99 14.69 -6.72
CA LEU A 108 8.06 13.24 -6.83
C LEU A 108 6.93 12.72 -7.73
N ARG A 109 5.71 13.23 -7.55
CA ARG A 109 4.53 12.85 -8.34
C ARG A 109 4.74 13.06 -9.85
N GLU A 110 5.32 14.20 -10.23
CA GLU A 110 5.61 14.51 -11.64
C GLU A 110 6.62 13.55 -12.24
N ARG A 111 7.64 13.18 -11.47
CA ARG A 111 8.68 12.23 -11.90
C ARG A 111 8.13 10.80 -11.98
N MET A 112 7.30 10.40 -11.02
CA MET A 112 6.61 9.10 -11.02
C MET A 112 5.66 8.97 -12.22
N ALA A 113 4.97 10.04 -12.62
CA ALA A 113 4.04 10.00 -13.75
C ALA A 113 4.68 9.58 -15.09
N GLN A 114 5.99 9.83 -15.24
CA GLN A 114 6.78 9.51 -16.43
C GLN A 114 7.77 8.35 -16.21
N ALA A 115 7.76 7.75 -15.02
CA ALA A 115 8.72 6.72 -14.66
C ALA A 115 8.36 5.38 -15.30
N PRO A 116 9.36 4.57 -15.72
CA PRO A 116 9.13 3.19 -16.11
C PRO A 116 8.51 2.38 -14.97
N ILE A 117 7.71 1.37 -15.33
CA ILE A 117 6.94 0.54 -14.40
C ILE A 117 7.25 -0.94 -14.66
N ALA A 118 7.60 -1.67 -13.61
CA ALA A 118 7.62 -3.13 -13.60
C ALA A 118 6.36 -3.61 -12.86
N VAL A 119 5.54 -4.43 -13.52
CA VAL A 119 4.24 -4.86 -12.98
C VAL A 119 4.30 -6.30 -12.49
N VAL A 120 3.89 -6.50 -11.24
CA VAL A 120 3.67 -7.83 -10.67
C VAL A 120 2.30 -8.36 -11.07
N GLU A 121 2.30 -9.49 -11.76
CA GLU A 121 1.13 -10.20 -12.27
C GLU A 121 1.03 -11.59 -11.65
N ASP A 122 0.99 -11.63 -10.31
CA ASP A 122 0.81 -12.89 -9.60
C ASP A 122 -0.60 -13.48 -9.77
N PRO A 123 -0.73 -14.81 -9.76
CA PRO A 123 -2.02 -15.49 -9.77
C PRO A 123 -2.95 -14.98 -8.66
N PHE A 124 -4.25 -14.92 -8.95
CA PHE A 124 -5.24 -14.42 -7.99
C PHE A 124 -5.21 -15.19 -6.65
N ALA A 125 -5.08 -16.51 -6.70
CA ALA A 125 -5.00 -17.34 -5.49
C ALA A 125 -3.82 -16.94 -4.57
N LEU A 126 -2.64 -16.63 -5.15
CA LEU A 126 -1.49 -16.20 -4.37
C LEU A 126 -1.72 -14.82 -3.74
N ARG A 127 -2.42 -13.92 -4.45
CA ARG A 127 -2.82 -12.63 -3.88
C ARG A 127 -3.80 -12.79 -2.73
N LEU A 128 -4.77 -13.71 -2.83
CA LEU A 128 -5.70 -14.01 -1.74
C LEU A 128 -4.99 -14.52 -0.50
N GLU A 129 -4.02 -15.44 -0.64
CA GLU A 129 -3.26 -15.93 0.51
C GLU A 129 -2.47 -14.82 1.21
N ARG A 130 -1.83 -13.93 0.46
CA ARG A 130 -1.14 -12.78 1.05
C ARG A 130 -2.10 -11.85 1.77
N LEU A 131 -3.29 -11.60 1.21
CA LEU A 131 -4.29 -10.76 1.84
C LEU A 131 -4.90 -11.41 3.08
N ARG A 132 -5.10 -12.73 3.08
CA ARG A 132 -5.54 -13.49 4.26
C ARG A 132 -4.54 -13.36 5.40
N GLU A 133 -3.27 -13.59 5.11
CA GLU A 133 -2.17 -13.44 6.08
C GLU A 133 -2.12 -12.00 6.62
N GLU A 134 -2.14 -11.03 5.71
CA GLU A 134 -1.94 -9.62 6.06
C GLU A 134 -3.12 -9.02 6.81
N TYR A 135 -4.37 -9.30 6.41
CA TYR A 135 -5.55 -8.63 6.94
C TYR A 135 -6.33 -9.44 7.96
N PHE A 136 -6.26 -10.76 7.97
CA PHE A 136 -7.10 -11.58 8.87
C PHE A 136 -6.30 -12.29 9.96
N ILE A 137 -5.06 -12.65 9.67
CA ILE A 137 -4.17 -13.29 10.65
C ILE A 137 -3.38 -12.22 11.39
N ARG A 138 -2.57 -11.45 10.66
CA ARG A 138 -1.65 -10.49 11.26
C ARG A 138 -2.36 -9.31 11.91
N MET A 139 -3.35 -8.70 11.24
CA MET A 139 -4.06 -7.56 11.86
C MET A 139 -4.84 -8.00 13.09
N HIS A 140 -5.51 -9.16 13.06
CA HIS A 140 -6.19 -9.70 14.24
C HIS A 140 -5.20 -9.88 15.39
N HIS A 141 -4.06 -10.54 15.15
CA HIS A 141 -2.98 -10.67 16.14
C HIS A 141 -2.48 -9.31 16.66
N ASP A 142 -2.21 -8.36 15.77
CA ASP A 142 -1.65 -7.06 16.17
C ASP A 142 -2.65 -6.27 17.03
N PHE A 143 -3.96 -6.35 16.72
CA PHE A 143 -5.02 -5.73 17.53
C PHE A 143 -5.19 -6.40 18.89
N THR A 144 -5.24 -7.73 18.95
CA THR A 144 -5.35 -8.45 20.24
C THR A 144 -4.12 -8.24 21.11
N HIS A 145 -2.92 -8.24 20.52
CA HIS A 145 -1.69 -7.93 21.24
C HIS A 145 -1.67 -6.49 21.79
N ALA A 146 -2.22 -5.52 21.06
CA ALA A 146 -2.22 -4.12 21.48
C ALA A 146 -3.29 -3.77 22.53
N TYR A 147 -4.46 -4.40 22.46
CA TYR A 147 -5.64 -4.00 23.24
C TYR A 147 -6.21 -5.10 24.13
N GLY A 148 -5.65 -6.31 24.11
CA GLY A 148 -6.22 -7.51 24.74
C GLY A 148 -7.28 -8.18 23.86
N ASP A 149 -7.75 -9.36 24.26
CA ASP A 149 -8.59 -10.21 23.41
C ASP A 149 -9.93 -9.54 23.04
N GLU A 150 -10.71 -9.09 24.03
CA GLU A 150 -12.05 -8.54 23.79
C GLU A 150 -12.00 -7.19 23.07
N ALA A 151 -11.23 -6.23 23.58
CA ALA A 151 -11.11 -4.90 22.97
C ALA A 151 -10.36 -4.94 21.64
N GLY A 152 -9.38 -5.85 21.50
CA GLY A 152 -8.67 -6.08 20.25
C GLY A 152 -9.56 -6.67 19.17
N TRP A 153 -10.42 -7.63 19.51
CA TRP A 153 -11.43 -8.17 18.59
C TRP A 153 -12.40 -7.09 18.09
N GLN A 154 -12.90 -6.24 19.00
CA GLN A 154 -13.78 -5.13 18.65
C GLN A 154 -13.08 -4.13 17.71
N ALA A 155 -11.84 -3.73 18.03
CA ALA A 155 -11.06 -2.79 17.22
C ALA A 155 -10.70 -3.37 15.83
N TYR A 156 -10.39 -4.66 15.76
CA TYR A 156 -10.14 -5.37 14.50
C TYR A 156 -11.40 -5.44 13.62
N SER A 157 -12.55 -5.77 14.23
CA SER A 157 -13.84 -5.80 13.54
C SER A 157 -14.19 -4.41 12.99
N GLU A 158 -14.08 -3.37 13.82
CA GLU A 158 -14.32 -1.98 13.41
C GLU A 158 -13.38 -1.56 12.27
N TYR A 159 -12.12 -1.98 12.32
CA TYR A 159 -11.16 -1.72 11.26
C TYR A 159 -11.61 -2.27 9.88
N LEU A 160 -12.09 -3.51 9.84
CA LEU A 160 -12.61 -4.11 8.60
C LEU A 160 -13.88 -3.42 8.11
N HIS A 161 -14.84 -3.15 9.01
CA HIS A 161 -16.06 -2.43 8.67
C HIS A 161 -15.76 -1.02 8.14
N HIS A 162 -14.83 -0.30 8.77
CA HIS A 162 -14.40 1.01 8.32
C HIS A 162 -13.83 0.95 6.90
N GLY A 163 -12.99 -0.05 6.60
CA GLY A 163 -12.40 -0.23 5.28
C GLY A 163 -13.44 -0.44 4.18
N LEU A 164 -14.50 -1.21 4.46
CA LEU A 164 -15.63 -1.42 3.56
C LEU A 164 -16.52 -0.17 3.44
N PHE A 165 -16.80 0.49 4.56
CA PHE A 165 -17.64 1.70 4.60
C PHE A 165 -17.03 2.87 3.82
N ALA A 166 -15.70 2.99 3.82
CA ALA A 166 -14.97 4.03 3.10
C ALA A 166 -15.19 3.99 1.57
N ILE A 167 -15.57 2.84 1.02
CA ILE A 167 -15.81 2.64 -0.42
C ILE A 167 -17.30 2.46 -0.77
N ARG A 168 -18.21 2.59 0.21
CA ARG A 168 -19.67 2.40 0.02
C ARG A 168 -20.28 3.20 -1.12
N ARG A 169 -19.79 4.43 -1.37
CA ARG A 169 -20.30 5.31 -2.44
C ARG A 169 -20.03 4.72 -3.83
N ARG A 170 -18.94 3.96 -3.97
CA ARG A 170 -18.56 3.33 -5.24
C ARG A 170 -19.21 1.96 -5.41
N LEU A 171 -19.45 1.25 -4.30
CA LEU A 171 -20.17 -0.02 -4.29
C LEU A 171 -21.67 0.17 -4.55
N GLY A 172 -22.26 1.27 -4.08
CA GLY A 172 -23.71 1.45 -4.02
C GLY A 172 -24.30 0.79 -2.77
N LEU A 173 -25.51 1.21 -2.38
CA LEU A 173 -26.11 0.81 -1.10
C LEU A 173 -26.40 -0.69 -1.00
N GLN A 174 -26.95 -1.28 -2.06
CA GLN A 174 -27.27 -2.71 -2.09
C GLN A 174 -26.01 -3.57 -1.95
N ARG A 175 -25.00 -3.33 -2.80
CA ARG A 175 -23.76 -4.12 -2.77
C ARG A 175 -22.99 -3.95 -1.47
N PHE A 176 -22.98 -2.73 -0.92
CA PHE A 176 -22.39 -2.48 0.38
C PHE A 176 -23.08 -3.27 1.50
N ALA A 177 -24.42 -3.34 1.50
CA ALA A 177 -25.17 -4.12 2.48
C ALA A 177 -24.88 -5.62 2.37
N GLU A 178 -24.87 -6.17 1.15
CA GLU A 178 -24.52 -7.57 0.89
C GLU A 178 -23.11 -7.92 1.41
N LEU A 179 -22.11 -7.10 1.07
CA LEU A 179 -20.74 -7.33 1.50
C LEU A 179 -20.58 -7.19 3.02
N THR A 180 -21.33 -6.26 3.65
CA THR A 180 -21.31 -6.07 5.10
C THR A 180 -21.86 -7.31 5.83
N ASP A 181 -23.00 -7.84 5.38
CA ASP A 181 -23.59 -9.06 5.95
C ASP A 181 -22.66 -10.28 5.81
N THR A 182 -21.97 -10.43 4.67
CA THR A 182 -20.96 -11.48 4.52
C THR A 182 -19.72 -11.26 5.40
N LEU A 183 -19.33 -10.01 5.66
CA LEU A 183 -18.26 -9.69 6.61
C LEU A 183 -18.67 -10.02 8.04
N ASP A 184 -19.89 -9.70 8.45
CA ASP A 184 -20.41 -10.00 9.79
C ASP A 184 -20.41 -11.51 10.08
N ARG A 185 -20.85 -12.31 9.11
CA ARG A 185 -20.83 -13.78 9.22
C ARG A 185 -19.40 -14.33 9.31
N ALA A 186 -18.48 -13.78 8.50
CA ALA A 186 -17.08 -14.19 8.52
C ALA A 186 -16.42 -13.86 9.87
N LEU A 187 -16.71 -12.69 10.45
CA LEU A 187 -16.25 -12.32 11.78
C LEU A 187 -16.80 -13.27 12.86
N ALA A 188 -18.08 -13.61 12.82
CA ALA A 188 -18.67 -14.57 13.76
C ALA A 188 -18.05 -15.98 13.65
N GLU A 189 -17.77 -16.45 12.42
CA GLU A 189 -17.04 -17.71 12.19
C GLU A 189 -15.61 -17.64 12.74
N GLN A 190 -14.88 -16.56 12.46
CA GLN A 190 -13.52 -16.38 12.95
C GLN A 190 -13.47 -16.32 14.48
N LEU A 191 -14.43 -15.66 15.13
CA LEU A 191 -14.50 -15.58 16.60
C LEU A 191 -14.76 -16.96 17.24
N SER A 192 -15.64 -17.76 16.64
CA SER A 192 -16.06 -19.05 17.20
C SER A 192 -15.09 -20.21 16.91
N SER A 193 -14.37 -20.16 15.79
CA SER A 193 -13.55 -21.28 15.30
C SER A 193 -12.09 -20.94 15.03
N GLY A 194 -11.72 -19.66 14.99
CA GLY A 194 -10.41 -19.20 14.52
C GLY A 194 -10.22 -19.27 13.00
N SER A 195 -11.18 -19.82 12.25
CA SER A 195 -11.13 -19.92 10.79
C SER A 195 -11.18 -18.54 10.13
N THR A 196 -10.30 -18.30 9.16
CA THR A 196 -10.33 -17.09 8.32
C THR A 196 -10.96 -17.34 6.94
N GLY A 197 -11.44 -18.56 6.68
CA GLY A 197 -11.97 -18.98 5.39
C GLY A 197 -13.21 -18.18 4.96
N GLY A 198 -14.13 -17.92 5.90
CA GLY A 198 -15.33 -17.14 5.64
C GLY A 198 -15.09 -15.75 5.05
N HIS A 199 -13.94 -15.13 5.34
CA HIS A 199 -13.62 -13.79 4.82
C HIS A 199 -13.46 -13.75 3.29
N MET A 200 -13.21 -14.90 2.63
CA MET A 200 -13.14 -14.95 1.17
C MET A 200 -14.46 -14.57 0.51
N ALA A 201 -15.60 -14.81 1.18
CA ALA A 201 -16.93 -14.54 0.65
C ALA A 201 -17.17 -13.05 0.33
N TRP A 202 -16.55 -12.14 1.09
CA TRP A 202 -16.64 -10.70 0.84
C TRP A 202 -15.39 -10.12 0.20
N LEU A 203 -14.21 -10.70 0.46
CA LEU A 203 -12.94 -10.23 -0.11
C LEU A 203 -12.85 -10.48 -1.62
N VAL A 204 -13.24 -11.67 -2.09
CA VAL A 204 -13.12 -12.03 -3.51
C VAL A 204 -13.98 -11.13 -4.40
N PRO A 205 -15.29 -10.92 -4.13
CA PRO A 205 -16.09 -10.01 -4.93
C PRO A 205 -15.56 -8.58 -4.87
N LEU A 206 -15.13 -8.13 -3.68
CA LEU A 206 -14.55 -6.81 -3.52
C LEU A 206 -13.29 -6.58 -4.38
N LEU A 207 -12.40 -7.57 -4.47
CA LEU A 207 -11.23 -7.47 -5.34
C LEU A 207 -11.63 -7.41 -6.82
N ASN A 208 -12.49 -8.34 -7.26
CA ASN A 208 -12.86 -8.48 -8.67
C ASN A 208 -13.71 -7.33 -9.20
N GLU A 209 -14.57 -6.75 -8.37
CA GLU A 209 -15.55 -5.75 -8.81
C GLU A 209 -15.09 -4.32 -8.55
N TYR A 210 -14.19 -4.12 -7.57
CA TYR A 210 -13.76 -2.79 -7.17
C TYR A 210 -12.27 -2.53 -7.36
N TYR A 211 -11.38 -3.29 -6.71
CA TYR A 211 -9.95 -2.97 -6.72
C TYR A 211 -9.26 -3.27 -8.05
N ASP A 212 -9.46 -4.47 -8.58
CA ASP A 212 -8.78 -4.92 -9.80
C ASP A 212 -9.21 -4.08 -11.03
N PRO A 213 -10.51 -3.81 -11.27
CA PRO A 213 -10.93 -2.95 -12.39
C PRO A 213 -10.37 -1.53 -12.28
N MET A 214 -10.39 -0.94 -11.08
CA MET A 214 -9.83 0.38 -10.84
C MET A 214 -8.32 0.41 -11.13
N TYR A 215 -7.59 -0.61 -10.66
CA TYR A 215 -6.15 -0.70 -10.89
C TYR A 215 -5.83 -0.89 -12.38
N ARG A 216 -6.50 -1.82 -13.08
CA ARG A 216 -6.30 -2.05 -14.53
C ARG A 216 -6.54 -0.78 -15.33
N TYR A 217 -7.62 -0.06 -15.05
CA TYR A 217 -7.90 1.22 -15.70
C TYR A 217 -6.81 2.28 -15.46
N GLN A 218 -6.22 2.34 -14.26
CA GLN A 218 -5.11 3.24 -13.97
C GLN A 218 -3.82 2.82 -14.67
N LEU A 219 -3.55 1.51 -14.73
CA LEU A 219 -2.39 0.94 -15.39
C LEU A 219 -2.43 1.13 -16.91
N GLU A 220 -3.61 1.00 -17.53
CA GLU A 220 -3.83 1.25 -18.97
C GLU A 220 -3.42 2.68 -19.37
N LYS A 221 -3.70 3.68 -18.53
CA LYS A 221 -3.26 5.07 -18.76
C LYS A 221 -1.74 5.24 -18.76
N LYS A 222 -1.02 4.31 -18.15
CA LYS A 222 0.44 4.28 -18.05
C LYS A 222 1.05 3.16 -18.89
N ALA A 223 0.31 2.56 -19.83
CA ALA A 223 0.75 1.38 -20.57
C ALA A 223 2.09 1.59 -21.29
N ALA A 224 2.32 2.78 -21.85
CA ALA A 224 3.58 3.14 -22.51
C ALA A 224 4.80 3.17 -21.58
N ASN A 225 4.59 3.29 -20.27
CA ASN A 225 5.68 3.31 -19.28
C ASN A 225 6.03 1.90 -18.78
N ILE A 226 5.27 0.87 -19.14
CA ILE A 226 5.48 -0.48 -18.62
C ILE A 226 6.66 -1.12 -19.37
N VAL A 227 7.73 -1.40 -18.63
CA VAL A 227 8.98 -1.95 -19.18
C VAL A 227 9.16 -3.44 -18.89
N PHE A 228 8.41 -3.98 -17.94
CA PHE A 228 8.46 -5.39 -17.58
C PHE A 228 7.15 -5.85 -16.92
N ARG A 229 6.78 -7.11 -17.15
CA ARG A 229 5.65 -7.80 -16.50
C ARG A 229 6.05 -9.23 -16.19
N GLY A 230 5.61 -9.74 -15.03
CA GLY A 230 5.82 -11.12 -14.65
C GLY A 230 5.33 -11.41 -13.24
N THR A 231 5.57 -12.62 -12.77
CA THR A 231 5.32 -12.96 -11.36
C THR A 231 6.19 -12.11 -10.45
N TRP A 232 5.88 -12.11 -9.15
CA TRP A 232 6.69 -11.42 -8.15
C TRP A 232 8.17 -11.85 -8.23
N GLN A 233 8.43 -13.14 -8.47
CA GLN A 233 9.78 -13.66 -8.59
C GLN A 233 10.47 -13.18 -9.87
N ASP A 234 9.74 -13.10 -10.99
CA ASP A 234 10.28 -12.58 -12.25
C ASP A 234 10.67 -11.11 -12.11
N VAL A 235 9.81 -10.30 -11.50
CA VAL A 235 10.09 -8.87 -11.24
C VAL A 235 11.30 -8.73 -10.30
N ALA A 236 11.38 -9.52 -9.24
CA ALA A 236 12.52 -9.52 -8.32
C ALA A 236 13.84 -9.86 -9.03
N ASN A 237 13.82 -10.86 -9.91
CA ASN A 237 15.00 -11.28 -10.67
C ASN A 237 15.39 -10.22 -11.71
N TRP A 238 14.41 -9.65 -12.41
CA TRP A 238 14.63 -8.59 -13.38
C TRP A 238 15.24 -7.35 -12.73
N LEU A 239 14.75 -6.94 -11.55
CA LEU A 239 15.31 -5.80 -10.79
C LEU A 239 16.80 -5.98 -10.44
N LYS A 240 17.21 -7.21 -10.08
CA LYS A 240 18.61 -7.52 -9.75
C LYS A 240 19.53 -7.47 -10.97
N ALA A 241 18.99 -7.61 -12.18
CA ALA A 241 19.75 -7.62 -13.42
C ALA A 241 19.91 -6.23 -14.06
N GLN A 242 19.35 -5.17 -13.44
CA GLN A 242 19.43 -3.78 -13.88
C GLN A 242 20.60 -3.03 -13.24
#